data_AF-A0A022PVU7-F1
#
_entry.id   AF-A0A022PVU7-F1
#
_cell.length_a   1.000
_cell.length_b   1.000
_cell.length_c   1.000
_cell.angle_alpha   90.00
_cell.angle_beta   90.00
_cell.angle_gamma   90.00
#
_symmetry.space_group_name_H-M   'P 1'
#
loop_
_entity.id
_entity.type
_entity.pdbx_description
1 polymer ?
#
loop_
_entity_poly.entity_id
_entity_poly.type
_entity_poly.pdbx_seq_one_letter_code
_entity_poly.pdbx_strand_id
1 'polypeptide(L)'
;MDMGCSESGDGKKKSELHDGEPGSKKAVNDFLSLMKYQSMKRASKSNLEKMNVQRIKELKLEALSDNYREEEKKKKLEPISDSDSDSPLDMQPHLTALLSGVPIGGRYVVYNRDSYDSDDPEVIRSLKPYADMAIDVFNQRQPIKYSVVGFLRAKKRISGGFITHVVFTAKPDECDDVKTFRANFRHTSGLGKEVTYVEIEPNLT
;
A
#
# COMPACT_ATOMS: atom_id res chain seq x y z
N MET A 1 60.88 10.41 -24.34
CA MET A 1 60.34 10.32 -25.70
C MET A 1 59.50 11.55 -25.90
N ASP A 2 60.12 12.55 -26.54
CA ASP A 2 59.50 13.81 -26.96
C ASP A 2 58.71 13.58 -28.25
N MET A 3 57.45 14.02 -28.25
CA MET A 3 56.58 14.23 -29.40
C MET A 3 55.69 15.40 -28.97
N GLY A 4 55.74 16.60 -29.54
CA GLY A 4 55.94 16.95 -30.94
C GLY A 4 54.69 17.71 -31.38
N CYS A 5 54.84 19.03 -31.53
CA CYS A 5 53.84 20.05 -31.85
C CYS A 5 52.77 19.68 -32.90
N SER A 6 51.59 20.30 -32.80
CA SER A 6 50.88 20.90 -33.95
C SER A 6 49.77 21.84 -33.47
N GLU A 7 50.08 23.15 -33.44
CA GLU A 7 49.08 24.21 -33.43
C GLU A 7 48.48 24.34 -34.84
N SER A 8 47.17 24.15 -34.98
CA SER A 8 46.42 24.56 -36.16
C SER A 8 45.49 25.71 -35.79
N GLY A 9 45.98 26.93 -36.02
CA GLY A 9 45.14 28.12 -36.02
C GLY A 9 44.22 28.08 -37.21
N ASP A 10 42.91 28.05 -36.96
CA ASP A 10 41.90 28.16 -38.00
C ASP A 10 41.19 29.51 -37.91
N GLY A 11 41.09 30.14 -39.07
CA GLY A 11 40.88 31.57 -39.23
C GLY A 11 39.48 32.04 -38.82
N LYS A 12 39.45 33.13 -38.05
CA LYS A 12 38.25 33.94 -37.83
C LYS A 12 37.78 34.54 -39.16
N LYS A 13 36.86 33.86 -39.85
CA LYS A 13 36.03 34.46 -40.91
C LYS A 13 35.04 35.42 -40.25
N LYS A 14 35.32 36.72 -40.36
CA LYS A 14 34.32 37.79 -40.14
C LYS A 14 33.33 37.73 -41.29
N SER A 15 32.18 37.10 -41.07
CA SER A 15 31.02 37.23 -41.93
C SER A 15 30.35 38.59 -41.63
N GLU A 16 30.46 39.51 -42.58
CA GLU A 16 29.59 40.68 -42.71
C GLU A 16 28.14 40.17 -42.81
N LEU A 17 27.39 40.34 -41.72
CA LEU A 17 25.96 40.11 -41.68
C LEU A 17 25.28 41.33 -42.29
N HIS A 18 24.76 41.14 -43.50
CA HIS A 18 23.77 41.97 -44.14
C HIS A 18 22.64 42.30 -43.15
N ASP A 19 22.28 43.58 -43.04
CA ASP A 19 21.09 44.07 -42.36
C ASP A 19 19.82 43.57 -43.06
N GLY A 20 19.46 42.32 -42.76
CA GLY A 20 18.23 41.67 -43.17
C GLY A 20 17.05 42.21 -42.37
N GLU A 21 16.17 42.90 -43.09
CA GLU A 21 14.76 43.23 -42.84
C GLU A 21 14.25 43.28 -41.38
N PRO A 22 13.71 44.42 -40.93
CA PRO A 22 13.13 44.59 -39.59
C PRO A 22 11.85 43.76 -39.31
N GLY A 23 11.35 42.99 -40.28
CA GLY A 23 10.15 42.16 -40.13
C GLY A 23 10.37 40.85 -39.35
N SER A 24 11.58 40.29 -39.36
CA SER A 24 11.85 38.95 -38.81
C SER A 24 11.89 38.91 -37.28
N LYS A 25 12.40 39.97 -36.63
CA LYS A 25 12.55 40.03 -35.16
C LYS A 25 11.21 40.08 -34.42
N LYS A 26 10.18 40.68 -35.04
CA LYS A 26 8.83 40.76 -34.47
C LYS A 26 8.15 39.39 -34.43
N ALA A 27 8.25 38.63 -35.53
CA ALA A 27 7.68 37.28 -35.62
C ALA A 27 8.30 36.31 -34.61
N VAL A 28 9.62 36.39 -34.38
CA VAL A 28 10.31 35.55 -33.39
C VAL A 28 9.86 35.88 -31.96
N ASN A 29 9.63 37.16 -31.65
CA ASN A 29 9.17 37.58 -30.33
C ASN A 29 7.72 37.16 -30.06
N ASP A 30 6.84 37.28 -31.06
CA ASP A 30 5.44 36.84 -30.97
C ASP A 30 5.35 35.31 -30.76
N PHE A 31 6.20 34.54 -31.45
CA PHE A 31 6.29 33.09 -31.27
C PHE A 31 6.76 32.69 -29.86
N LEU A 32 7.80 33.35 -29.33
CA LEU A 32 8.30 33.11 -27.97
C LEU A 32 7.26 33.46 -26.91
N SER A 33 6.50 34.54 -27.12
CA SER A 33 5.41 34.94 -26.24
C SER A 33 4.30 33.88 -26.20
N LEU A 34 3.92 33.34 -27.36
CA LEU A 34 2.91 32.27 -27.46
C LEU A 34 3.35 30.98 -26.76
N MET A 35 4.61 30.58 -26.93
CA MET A 35 5.16 29.39 -26.27
C MET A 35 5.18 29.54 -24.74
N LYS A 36 5.56 30.71 -24.22
CA LYS A 36 5.48 31.01 -22.78
C LYS A 36 4.05 30.93 -22.25
N TYR A 37 3.08 31.49 -22.97
CA TYR A 37 1.67 31.44 -22.58
C TYR A 37 1.14 29.99 -22.51
N GLN A 38 1.44 29.16 -23.50
CA GLN A 38 1.02 27.75 -23.48
C GLN A 38 1.67 26.97 -22.33
N SER A 39 2.96 27.22 -22.05
CA SER A 39 3.66 26.59 -20.92
C SER A 39 3.02 26.95 -19.58
N MET A 40 2.72 28.23 -19.35
CA MET A 40 2.03 28.69 -18.14
C MET A 40 0.63 28.06 -18.01
N LYS A 41 -0.14 28.01 -19.11
CA LYS A 41 -1.48 27.40 -19.11
C LYS A 41 -1.45 25.91 -18.72
N ARG A 42 -0.43 25.17 -19.18
CA ARG A 42 -0.24 23.75 -18.81
C ARG A 42 0.16 23.60 -17.34
N ALA A 43 1.06 24.45 -16.83
CA ALA A 43 1.47 24.45 -15.42
C ALA A 43 0.30 24.78 -14.48
N SER A 44 -0.51 25.79 -14.81
CA SER A 44 -1.71 26.14 -14.03
C SER A 44 -2.74 25.00 -13.98
N LYS A 45 -2.94 24.29 -15.09
CA LYS A 45 -3.86 23.14 -15.14
C LYS A 45 -3.36 21.98 -14.26
N SER A 46 -2.07 21.65 -14.33
CA SER A 46 -1.46 20.60 -13.50
C SER A 46 -1.52 20.93 -12.01
N ASN A 47 -1.29 22.19 -11.62
CA ASN A 47 -1.36 22.60 -10.22
C ASN A 47 -2.79 22.56 -9.67
N LEU A 48 -3.79 22.96 -10.47
CA LEU A 48 -5.21 22.88 -10.07
C LEU A 48 -5.64 21.43 -9.83
N GLU A 49 -5.20 20.52 -10.68
CA GLU A 49 -5.51 19.08 -10.57
C GLU A 49 -4.88 18.46 -9.31
N LYS A 50 -3.63 18.82 -9.00
CA LYS A 50 -2.96 18.40 -7.75
C LYS A 50 -3.68 18.92 -6.50
N MET A 51 -4.10 20.19 -6.49
CA MET A 51 -4.87 20.74 -5.36
C MET A 51 -6.22 20.05 -5.18
N ASN A 52 -6.94 19.76 -6.27
CA ASN A 52 -8.22 19.07 -6.20
C ASN A 52 -8.08 17.64 -5.67
N VAL A 53 -7.05 16.89 -6.08
CA VAL A 53 -6.76 15.55 -5.55
C VAL A 53 -6.47 15.61 -4.04
N GLN A 54 -5.72 16.62 -3.59
CA GLN A 54 -5.40 16.78 -2.17
C GLN A 54 -6.65 17.12 -1.35
N ARG A 55 -7.50 18.03 -1.83
CA ARG A 55 -8.77 18.39 -1.17
C ARG A 55 -9.73 17.21 -1.06
N ILE A 56 -9.81 16.35 -2.08
CA ILE A 56 -10.62 15.12 -2.03
C ILE A 56 -10.09 14.14 -0.97
N LYS A 57 -8.76 14.03 -0.81
CA LYS A 57 -8.17 13.19 0.24
C LYS A 57 -8.48 13.71 1.64
N GLU A 58 -8.41 15.02 1.86
CA GLU A 58 -8.75 15.65 3.14
C GLU A 58 -10.22 15.46 3.50
N LEU A 59 -11.14 15.70 2.56
CA LEU A 59 -12.59 15.49 2.78
C LEU A 59 -12.93 14.03 3.12
N LYS A 60 -12.25 13.06 2.51
CA LYS A 60 -12.43 11.63 2.84
C LYS A 60 -11.92 11.29 4.24
N LEU A 61 -10.86 11.94 4.70
CA LEU A 61 -10.29 11.71 6.03
C LEU A 61 -11.20 12.29 7.13
N GLU A 62 -11.78 13.47 6.89
CA GLU A 62 -12.70 14.13 7.82
C GLU A 62 -14.02 13.35 7.97
N ALA A 63 -14.59 12.84 6.87
CA ALA A 63 -15.77 11.98 6.91
C ALA A 63 -15.53 10.64 7.66
N LEU A 64 -14.32 10.11 7.61
CA LEU A 64 -13.95 8.93 8.40
C LEU A 64 -13.92 9.27 9.89
N SER A 65 -13.33 10.40 10.27
CA SER A 65 -13.23 10.89 11.66
C SER A 65 -14.61 11.03 12.34
N ASP A 66 -15.58 11.62 11.66
CA ASP A 66 -16.90 11.87 12.26
C ASP A 66 -17.68 10.58 12.52
N ASN A 67 -17.53 9.56 11.66
CA ASN A 67 -18.13 8.24 11.89
C ASN A 67 -17.61 7.56 13.17
N TYR A 68 -16.34 7.75 13.55
CA TYR A 68 -15.80 7.19 14.80
C TYR A 68 -16.43 7.82 16.04
N ARG A 69 -16.76 9.12 15.99
CA ARG A 69 -17.30 9.86 17.15
C ARG A 69 -18.76 9.55 17.44
N GLU A 70 -19.53 9.17 16.41
CA GLU A 70 -20.92 8.72 16.51
C GLU A 70 -21.04 7.29 17.08
N GLU A 71 -20.15 6.38 16.68
CA GLU A 71 -20.12 4.99 17.16
C GLU A 71 -19.81 4.86 18.66
N GLU A 72 -18.91 5.69 19.20
CA GLU A 72 -18.60 5.69 20.65
C GLU A 72 -19.79 6.14 21.52
N LYS A 73 -20.67 7.01 21.00
CA LYS A 73 -21.84 7.46 21.76
C LYS A 73 -22.94 6.40 21.87
N LYS A 74 -23.07 5.52 20.87
CA LYS A 74 -24.10 4.46 20.86
C LYS A 74 -23.79 3.30 21.80
N LYS A 75 -22.50 3.02 22.08
CA LYS A 75 -22.09 1.94 23.01
C LYS A 75 -22.31 2.23 24.49
N LYS A 76 -22.75 3.44 24.86
CA LYS A 76 -22.92 3.83 26.27
C LYS A 76 -24.38 3.80 26.77
N LEU A 77 -25.33 3.33 25.95
CA LEU A 77 -26.76 3.48 26.22
C LEU A 77 -27.61 2.21 26.01
N GLU A 78 -27.05 1.01 25.90
CA GLU A 78 -27.87 -0.20 25.90
C GLU A 78 -28.10 -0.73 27.33
N PRO A 79 -29.34 -0.62 27.87
CA PRO A 79 -29.71 -1.28 29.12
C PRO A 79 -29.84 -2.80 28.88
N ILE A 80 -29.20 -3.56 29.76
CA ILE A 80 -29.30 -5.02 29.83
C ILE A 80 -30.75 -5.38 30.20
N SER A 81 -31.50 -5.93 29.24
CA SER A 81 -32.79 -6.57 29.50
C SER A 81 -32.59 -8.08 29.48
N ASP A 82 -32.68 -8.70 30.65
CA ASP A 82 -32.71 -10.16 30.81
C ASP A 82 -34.07 -10.68 30.33
N SER A 83 -34.08 -11.42 29.22
CA SER A 83 -35.25 -12.21 28.82
C SER A 83 -34.80 -13.55 28.25
N ASP A 84 -34.98 -14.60 29.04
CA ASP A 84 -34.84 -15.99 28.66
C ASP A 84 -35.86 -16.35 27.56
N SER A 85 -35.36 -16.76 26.40
CA SER A 85 -36.17 -17.51 25.43
C SER A 85 -35.28 -18.47 24.63
N ASP A 86 -35.46 -19.75 24.93
CA ASP A 86 -34.88 -20.88 24.18
C ASP A 86 -35.38 -20.86 22.73
N SER A 87 -34.47 -20.60 21.80
CA SER A 87 -34.65 -20.98 20.40
C SER A 87 -33.32 -21.49 19.83
N PRO A 88 -33.30 -22.62 19.11
CA PRO A 88 -32.08 -23.17 18.55
C PRO A 88 -31.84 -22.54 17.19
N LEU A 89 -31.03 -21.48 17.15
CA LEU A 89 -30.49 -20.95 15.92
C LEU A 89 -28.96 -20.93 15.95
N ASP A 90 -28.46 -21.70 15.01
CA ASP A 90 -27.18 -21.70 14.34
C ASP A 90 -26.46 -20.33 14.29
N MET A 91 -25.13 -20.38 14.42
CA MET A 91 -24.15 -19.29 14.39
C MET A 91 -24.13 -18.28 15.55
N GLN A 92 -23.23 -18.49 16.52
CA GLN A 92 -22.32 -17.45 17.03
C GLN A 92 -21.09 -18.04 17.72
N PRO A 93 -19.87 -17.94 17.16
CA PRO A 93 -18.64 -18.12 17.91
C PRO A 93 -18.18 -16.76 18.44
N HIS A 94 -18.91 -16.16 19.40
CA HIS A 94 -18.46 -14.87 19.94
C HIS A 94 -18.59 -14.65 21.45
N LEU A 95 -19.13 -15.60 22.23
CA LEU A 95 -19.23 -15.46 23.70
C LEU A 95 -18.42 -16.48 24.51
N THR A 96 -17.96 -17.60 23.92
CA THR A 96 -17.16 -18.61 24.64
C THR A 96 -15.73 -18.15 25.01
N ALA A 97 -15.23 -17.07 24.40
CA ALA A 97 -13.93 -16.50 24.76
C ALA A 97 -13.94 -15.73 26.09
N LEU A 98 -15.10 -15.19 26.53
CA LEU A 98 -15.21 -14.46 27.80
C LEU A 98 -15.35 -15.39 29.01
N LEU A 99 -15.87 -16.61 28.81
CA LEU A 99 -16.08 -17.61 29.88
C LEU A 99 -14.92 -18.60 30.06
N SER A 100 -13.95 -18.66 29.14
CA SER A 100 -12.88 -19.66 29.14
C SER A 100 -11.64 -19.31 29.98
N GLY A 101 -11.68 -18.24 30.79
CA GLY A 101 -10.54 -17.84 31.62
C GLY A 101 -9.30 -17.44 30.82
N VAL A 102 -9.48 -17.13 29.53
CA VAL A 102 -8.39 -16.82 28.63
C VAL A 102 -7.94 -15.38 28.88
N PRO A 103 -6.66 -15.14 29.24
CA PRO A 103 -6.19 -13.81 29.60
C PRO A 103 -6.36 -12.84 28.43
N ILE A 104 -6.98 -11.69 28.74
CA ILE A 104 -7.13 -10.53 27.86
C ILE A 104 -5.71 -10.12 27.41
N GLY A 105 -5.35 -10.46 26.17
CA GLY A 105 -4.00 -10.23 25.61
C GLY A 105 -3.29 -11.47 25.04
N GLY A 106 -3.97 -12.61 24.88
CA GLY A 106 -3.36 -13.84 24.40
C GLY A 106 -2.78 -13.78 22.97
N ARG A 107 -1.70 -14.56 22.78
CA ARG A 107 -1.11 -14.88 21.48
C ARG A 107 -1.39 -16.36 21.20
N TYR A 108 -1.92 -16.65 20.01
CA TYR A 108 -2.26 -18.00 19.59
C TYR A 108 -1.55 -18.32 18.27
N VAL A 109 -1.03 -19.54 18.17
CA VAL A 109 -0.58 -20.07 16.89
C VAL A 109 -1.83 -20.57 16.17
N VAL A 110 -2.08 -20.03 14.98
CA VAL A 110 -3.20 -20.43 14.12
C VAL A 110 -2.77 -21.57 13.22
N TYR A 111 -1.55 -21.46 12.67
CA TYR A 111 -0.98 -22.45 11.77
C TYR A 111 0.54 -22.48 11.94
N ASN A 112 1.13 -23.67 11.88
CA ASN A 112 2.56 -23.86 11.85
C ASN A 112 2.90 -25.10 11.04
N ARG A 113 3.49 -24.92 9.84
CA ARG A 113 3.78 -26.02 8.92
C ARG A 113 4.63 -27.12 9.55
N ASP A 114 5.54 -26.75 10.45
CA ASP A 114 6.47 -27.68 11.10
C ASP A 114 5.85 -28.45 12.29
N SER A 115 4.57 -28.23 12.57
CA SER A 115 3.85 -28.89 13.67
C SER A 115 2.83 -29.88 13.12
N TYR A 116 2.89 -31.11 13.62
CA TYR A 116 2.03 -32.23 13.20
C TYR A 116 0.53 -31.95 13.36
N ASP A 117 0.14 -31.11 14.32
CA ASP A 117 -1.26 -30.84 14.64
C ASP A 117 -1.90 -29.74 13.78
N SER A 118 -1.17 -29.17 12.83
CA SER A 118 -1.55 -27.91 12.15
C SER A 118 -2.01 -28.08 10.71
N ASP A 119 -2.10 -29.30 10.20
CA ASP A 119 -2.39 -29.57 8.79
C ASP A 119 -3.90 -29.58 8.47
N ASP A 120 -4.68 -28.74 9.16
CA ASP A 120 -6.10 -28.57 8.90
C ASP A 120 -6.31 -27.76 7.61
N PRO A 121 -6.88 -28.37 6.54
CA PRO A 121 -7.12 -27.67 5.28
C PRO A 121 -8.06 -26.48 5.42
N GLU A 122 -8.97 -26.48 6.41
CA GLU A 122 -9.88 -25.36 6.67
C GLU A 122 -9.14 -24.13 7.19
N VAL A 123 -8.15 -24.36 8.06
CA VAL A 123 -7.27 -23.29 8.55
C VAL A 123 -6.48 -22.69 7.39
N ILE A 124 -5.88 -23.53 6.53
CA ILE A 124 -5.13 -23.06 5.35
C ILE A 124 -6.04 -22.25 4.40
N ARG A 125 -7.25 -22.75 4.14
CA ARG A 125 -8.25 -22.05 3.31
C ARG A 125 -8.62 -20.68 3.88
N SER A 126 -8.72 -20.56 5.21
CA SER A 126 -8.99 -19.30 5.90
C SER A 126 -7.83 -18.29 5.81
N LEU A 127 -6.59 -18.76 5.69
CA LEU A 127 -5.39 -17.93 5.59
C LEU A 127 -5.13 -17.41 4.18
N LYS A 128 -5.65 -18.10 3.15
CA LYS A 128 -5.46 -17.72 1.74
C LYS A 128 -5.77 -16.25 1.42
N PRO A 129 -6.94 -15.70 1.80
CA PRO A 129 -7.26 -14.30 1.52
C PRO A 129 -6.30 -13.30 2.17
N TYR A 130 -5.61 -13.68 3.26
CA TYR A 130 -4.62 -12.81 3.89
C TYR A 130 -3.36 -12.72 3.03
N ALA A 131 -2.77 -13.86 2.63
CA ALA A 131 -1.58 -13.84 1.79
C ALA A 131 -1.84 -13.16 0.43
N ASP A 132 -2.99 -13.43 -0.19
CA ASP A 132 -3.38 -12.80 -1.44
C ASP A 132 -3.44 -11.26 -1.29
N MET A 133 -4.08 -10.77 -0.22
CA MET A 133 -4.13 -9.33 0.05
C MET A 133 -2.74 -8.71 0.32
N ALA A 134 -1.88 -9.40 1.08
CA ALA A 134 -0.53 -8.91 1.35
C ALA A 134 0.33 -8.87 0.08
N ILE A 135 0.26 -9.91 -0.76
CA ILE A 135 1.03 -9.96 -1.99
C ILE A 135 0.55 -8.92 -2.99
N ASP A 136 -0.75 -8.66 -3.07
CA ASP A 136 -1.30 -7.59 -3.91
C ASP A 136 -0.75 -6.22 -3.50
N VAL A 137 -0.77 -5.92 -2.20
CA VAL A 137 -0.20 -4.67 -1.66
C VAL A 137 1.30 -4.56 -1.94
N PHE A 138 2.04 -5.66 -1.83
CA PHE A 138 3.47 -5.69 -2.13
C PHE A 138 3.74 -5.48 -3.63
N ASN A 139 3.03 -6.21 -4.49
CA ASN A 139 3.14 -6.16 -5.94
C ASN A 139 2.77 -4.79 -6.52
N GLN A 140 1.91 -4.01 -5.85
CA GLN A 140 1.62 -2.63 -6.25
C GLN A 140 2.80 -1.68 -6.05
N ARG A 141 3.72 -2.01 -5.14
CA ARG A 141 4.88 -1.16 -4.77
C ARG A 141 6.17 -1.57 -5.47
N GLN A 142 6.22 -2.78 -6.01
CA GLN A 142 7.41 -3.38 -6.61
C GLN A 142 7.24 -3.63 -8.11
N PRO A 143 8.32 -3.55 -8.89
CA PRO A 143 8.27 -3.87 -10.32
C PRO A 143 8.06 -5.37 -10.57
N ILE A 144 8.62 -6.23 -9.71
CA ILE A 144 8.52 -7.69 -9.80
C ILE A 144 7.20 -8.14 -9.17
N LYS A 145 6.45 -8.97 -9.89
CA LYS A 145 5.20 -9.58 -9.43
C LYS A 145 5.46 -10.93 -8.80
N TYR A 146 4.85 -11.16 -7.64
CA TYR A 146 4.95 -12.38 -6.87
C TYR A 146 3.59 -13.07 -6.75
N SER A 147 3.62 -14.39 -6.76
CA SER A 147 2.46 -15.28 -6.62
C SER A 147 2.64 -16.18 -5.39
N VAL A 148 1.61 -16.28 -4.54
CA VAL A 148 1.66 -17.08 -3.30
C VAL A 148 1.80 -18.57 -3.62
N VAL A 149 2.73 -19.23 -2.94
CA VAL A 149 3.04 -20.67 -3.09
C VAL A 149 2.48 -21.47 -1.91
N GLY A 150 2.69 -21.00 -0.69
CA GLY A 150 2.25 -21.75 0.50
C GLY A 150 2.47 -21.02 1.81
N PHE A 151 1.88 -21.55 2.88
CA PHE A 151 1.96 -20.98 4.23
C PHE A 151 3.05 -21.66 5.04
N LEU A 152 3.76 -20.89 5.85
CA LEU A 152 4.72 -21.43 6.81
C LEU A 152 4.17 -21.31 8.22
N ARG A 153 3.63 -20.14 8.57
CA ARG A 153 3.19 -19.86 9.93
C ARG A 153 2.12 -18.78 9.98
N ALA A 154 1.15 -18.93 10.87
CA ALA A 154 0.22 -17.86 11.22
C ALA A 154 0.07 -17.76 12.73
N LYS A 155 0.07 -16.53 13.24
CA LYS A 155 -0.20 -16.21 14.64
C LYS A 155 -1.28 -15.15 14.73
N LYS A 156 -2.10 -15.22 15.76
CA LYS A 156 -3.12 -14.23 16.07
C LYS A 156 -2.89 -13.67 17.46
N ARG A 157 -2.99 -12.36 17.60
CA ARG A 157 -2.90 -11.64 18.88
C ARG A 157 -4.17 -10.82 19.09
N ILE A 158 -4.72 -10.88 20.30
CA ILE A 158 -5.86 -10.05 20.70
C ILE A 158 -5.33 -8.82 21.42
N SER A 159 -5.59 -7.62 20.90
CA SER A 159 -5.13 -6.36 21.49
C SER A 159 -5.95 -5.18 20.92
N GLY A 160 -7.06 -4.82 21.57
CA GLY A 160 -7.95 -3.76 21.06
C GLY A 160 -8.50 -4.03 19.66
N GLY A 161 -8.64 -5.31 19.31
CA GLY A 161 -8.85 -5.84 17.96
C GLY A 161 -8.06 -7.14 17.77
N PHE A 162 -7.94 -7.61 16.52
CA PHE A 162 -7.08 -8.76 16.19
C PHE A 162 -5.92 -8.34 15.30
N ILE A 163 -4.71 -8.74 15.68
CA ILE A 163 -3.55 -8.65 14.81
C ILE A 163 -3.22 -10.06 14.36
N THR A 164 -3.20 -10.28 13.05
CA THR A 164 -2.79 -11.55 12.45
C THR A 164 -1.43 -11.38 11.82
N HIS A 165 -0.46 -12.18 12.23
CA HIS A 165 0.87 -12.25 11.63
C HIS A 165 0.94 -13.49 10.76
N VAL A 166 1.15 -13.33 9.47
CA VAL A 166 1.22 -14.43 8.49
C VAL A 166 2.62 -14.46 7.90
N VAL A 167 3.21 -15.66 7.86
CA VAL A 167 4.45 -15.98 7.16
C VAL A 167 4.11 -16.96 6.06
N PHE A 168 4.42 -16.58 4.83
CA PHE A 168 4.10 -17.36 3.65
C PHE A 168 5.26 -17.30 2.65
N THR A 169 5.23 -18.19 1.68
CA THR A 169 6.19 -18.24 0.58
C THR A 169 5.50 -17.77 -0.68
N ALA A 170 6.22 -17.02 -1.50
CA ALA A 170 5.76 -16.60 -2.82
C ALA A 170 6.93 -16.66 -3.80
N LYS A 171 6.61 -16.89 -5.08
CA LYS A 171 7.59 -16.94 -6.16
C LYS A 171 7.37 -15.76 -7.10
N PRO A 172 8.43 -15.13 -7.63
CA PRO A 172 8.27 -14.15 -8.68
C PRO A 172 7.79 -14.83 -9.97
N ASP A 173 7.05 -14.10 -10.82
CA ASP A 173 6.50 -14.70 -12.05
C ASP A 173 7.58 -15.07 -13.08
N GLU A 174 8.76 -14.44 -12.99
CA GLU A 174 9.87 -14.61 -13.94
C GLU A 174 10.97 -15.58 -13.45
N CYS A 175 10.91 -16.08 -12.21
CA CYS A 175 11.95 -16.94 -11.65
C CYS A 175 11.40 -17.93 -10.61
N ASP A 176 12.02 -19.11 -10.50
CA ASP A 176 11.63 -20.14 -9.54
C ASP A 176 12.21 -19.93 -8.12
N ASP A 177 12.84 -18.77 -7.87
CA ASP A 177 13.41 -18.43 -6.55
C ASP A 177 12.31 -18.06 -5.55
N VAL A 178 11.92 -19.03 -4.73
CA VAL A 178 10.90 -18.86 -3.70
C VAL A 178 11.43 -17.96 -2.59
N LYS A 179 10.69 -16.89 -2.30
CA LYS A 179 10.97 -15.97 -1.19
C LYS A 179 9.97 -16.15 -0.07
N THR A 180 10.44 -15.93 1.15
CA THR A 180 9.61 -15.90 2.35
C THR A 180 9.16 -14.48 2.61
N PHE A 181 7.88 -14.31 2.89
CA PHE A 181 7.23 -13.04 3.19
C PHE A 181 6.67 -13.06 4.60
N ARG A 182 6.77 -11.91 5.27
CA ARG A 182 6.13 -11.64 6.55
C ARG A 182 5.11 -10.53 6.36
N ALA A 183 3.89 -10.75 6.83
CA ALA A 183 2.83 -9.75 6.78
C ALA A 183 2.09 -9.64 8.11
N ASN A 184 1.69 -8.41 8.45
CA ASN A 184 0.78 -8.13 9.56
C ASN A 184 -0.53 -7.56 9.04
N PHE A 185 -1.61 -8.03 9.66
CA PHE A 185 -2.96 -7.59 9.39
C PHE A 185 -3.57 -7.08 10.66
N ARG A 186 -4.17 -5.90 10.60
CA ARG A 186 -5.06 -5.41 11.64
C ARG A 186 -6.50 -5.68 11.23
N HIS A 187 -7.25 -6.29 12.14
CA HIS A 187 -8.67 -6.51 12.01
C HIS A 187 -9.36 -5.75 13.13
N THR A 188 -10.11 -4.72 12.74
CA THR A 188 -10.90 -3.90 13.65
C THR A 188 -12.36 -4.10 13.29
N SER A 189 -13.18 -4.47 14.27
CA SER A 189 -14.62 -4.69 14.06
C SER A 189 -15.24 -3.47 13.38
N GLY A 190 -15.97 -3.69 12.28
CA GLY A 190 -16.62 -2.64 11.48
C GLY A 190 -15.76 -1.98 10.39
N LEU A 191 -14.43 -2.17 10.39
CA LEU A 191 -13.51 -1.49 9.46
C LEU A 191 -12.82 -2.43 8.46
N GLY A 192 -13.08 -3.73 8.54
CA GLY A 192 -12.49 -4.72 7.66
C GLY A 192 -11.07 -5.13 8.05
N LYS A 193 -10.34 -5.68 7.08
CA LYS A 193 -8.96 -6.18 7.22
C LYS A 193 -8.02 -5.21 6.51
N GLU A 194 -6.96 -4.81 7.20
CA GLU A 194 -5.94 -3.91 6.66
C GLU A 194 -4.55 -4.57 6.75
N VAL A 195 -3.79 -4.53 5.66
CA VAL A 195 -2.36 -4.88 5.65
C VAL A 195 -1.58 -3.72 6.25
N THR A 196 -1.07 -3.90 7.47
CA THR A 196 -0.25 -2.86 8.12
C THR A 196 1.21 -2.95 7.72
N TYR A 197 1.66 -4.14 7.33
CA TYR A 197 3.05 -4.41 7.00
C TYR A 197 3.15 -5.64 6.10
N VAL A 198 4.03 -5.57 5.11
CA VAL A 198 4.45 -6.71 4.29
C VAL A 198 5.87 -6.48 3.81
N GLU A 199 6.74 -7.47 4.01
CA GLU A 199 8.12 -7.45 3.52
C GLU A 199 8.61 -8.86 3.18
N ILE A 200 9.69 -8.91 2.39
CA ILE A 200 10.48 -10.13 2.19
C ILE A 200 11.36 -10.32 3.41
N GLU A 201 11.29 -11.51 4.01
CA GLU A 201 12.18 -11.88 5.11
C GLU A 201 13.62 -11.99 4.57
N PRO A 202 14.59 -11.23 5.11
CA PRO A 202 15.96 -11.39 4.70
C PRO A 202 16.40 -12.81 5.06
N ASN A 203 16.84 -13.56 4.07
CA ASN A 203 17.49 -14.86 4.30
C ASN A 203 18.67 -14.59 5.23
N LEU A 204 18.56 -15.02 6.49
CA LEU A 204 19.70 -15.15 7.38
C LEU A 204 20.62 -16.18 6.72
N THR A 205 21.59 -15.68 5.97
CA THR A 205 22.63 -16.44 5.29
C THR A 205 23.76 -16.70 6.26
#